data_AF-A0AAV6N0Y1-F1
#
_entry.id   AF-A0AAV6N0Y1-F1
#
_cell.length_a   1.000
_cell.length_b   1.000
_cell.length_c   1.000
_cell.angle_alpha   90.00
_cell.angle_beta   90.00
_cell.angle_gamma   90.00
#
_symmetry.space_group_name_H-M   'P 1'
#
loop_
_entity.id
_entity.type
_entity.pdbx_description
1 polymer ?
#
loop_
_entity_poly.entity_id
_entity_poly.type
_entity_poly.pdbx_seq_one_letter_code
_entity_poly.pdbx_strand_id
1 'polypeptide(L)'
;MAVQDHGAFIEKFILQQSSPSDPLPLTGLTFAVKDIFDMEGYVTGFGNPEWLRTHPPANQTAPAVLAILRGGATCIGKTIMDEMAFR
;
A
#
# COMPACT_ATOMS: atom_id res chain seq x y z
N MET A 1 -23.90 4.24 -1.25
CA MET A 1 -23.90 3.25 -0.15
C MET A 1 -22.55 3.32 0.52
N ALA A 2 -22.49 3.48 1.85
CA ALA A 2 -21.22 3.37 2.56
C ALA A 2 -20.70 1.94 2.41
N VAL A 3 -19.46 1.77 1.94
CA VAL A 3 -18.81 0.46 1.87
C VAL A 3 -18.64 -0.03 3.30
N GLN A 4 -19.15 -1.23 3.59
CA GLN A 4 -19.02 -1.84 4.91
C GLN A 4 -17.54 -2.12 5.20
N ASP A 5 -17.05 -1.63 6.34
CA ASP A 5 -15.67 -1.88 6.75
C ASP A 5 -15.57 -3.22 7.48
N HIS A 6 -14.77 -4.13 6.91
CA HIS A 6 -14.52 -5.46 7.48
C HIS A 6 -13.17 -5.54 8.22
N GLY A 7 -12.47 -4.41 8.42
CA GLY A 7 -11.22 -4.37 9.19
C GLY A 7 -10.00 -4.91 8.46
N ALA A 8 -10.05 -5.02 7.13
CA ALA A 8 -8.93 -5.52 6.33
C ALA A 8 -7.76 -4.52 6.24
N PHE A 9 -8.02 -3.23 6.41
CA PHE A 9 -7.04 -2.16 6.25
C PHE A 9 -6.54 -1.68 7.61
N ILE A 10 -5.23 -1.57 7.75
CA ILE A 10 -4.60 -0.84 8.88
C ILE A 10 -4.64 0.67 8.63
N GLU A 11 -4.59 1.07 7.36
CA GLU A 11 -4.60 2.46 6.92
C GLU A 11 -5.20 2.53 5.51
N LYS A 12 -6.09 3.51 5.29
CA LYS A 12 -6.72 3.78 4.00
C LYS A 12 -6.21 5.13 3.49
N PHE A 13 -5.60 5.12 2.31
CA PHE A 13 -5.13 6.32 1.61
C PHE A 13 -5.22 6.08 0.11
N ILE A 14 -5.17 7.15 -0.69
CA ILE A 14 -5.13 7.05 -2.15
C ILE A 14 -3.72 7.41 -2.61
N LEU A 15 -3.05 6.47 -3.25
CA LEU A 15 -1.75 6.70 -3.90
C LEU A 15 -1.85 6.29 -5.37
N GLN A 16 -1.57 7.24 -6.25
CA GLN A 16 -1.61 7.06 -7.70
C GLN A 16 -0.45 7.85 -8.33
N GLN A 17 0.13 7.34 -9.42
CA GLN A 17 1.04 8.15 -10.23
C GLN A 17 0.26 9.09 -11.15
N SER A 18 0.89 10.20 -11.53
CA SER A 18 0.35 11.16 -12.48
C SER A 18 -0.13 10.44 -13.75
N SER A 19 -1.39 10.66 -14.12
CA SER A 19 -2.00 9.98 -15.26
C SER A 19 -1.24 10.30 -16.55
N PRO A 20 -0.73 9.28 -17.28
CA PRO A 20 -0.26 9.49 -18.65
C PRO A 20 -1.44 9.86 -19.56
N SER A 21 -1.11 10.47 -20.69
CA SER A 21 -2.09 10.86 -21.71
C SER A 21 -2.82 9.67 -22.35
N ASP A 22 -2.21 8.48 -22.32
CA ASP A 22 -2.80 7.24 -22.83
C ASP A 22 -3.08 6.25 -21.69
N PRO A 23 -4.16 5.43 -21.78
CA PRO A 23 -4.46 4.42 -20.77
C PRO A 23 -3.38 3.33 -20.71
N LEU A 24 -2.98 3.01 -19.48
CA LEU A 24 -2.01 1.97 -19.15
C LEU A 24 -2.71 0.63 -18.86
N PRO A 25 -1.99 -0.51 -18.82
CA PRO A 25 -2.61 -1.83 -18.70
C PRO A 25 -3.49 -2.06 -17.45
N LEU A 26 -3.29 -1.30 -16.37
CA LEU A 26 -4.04 -1.41 -15.12
C LEU A 26 -4.90 -0.17 -14.81
N THR A 27 -5.08 0.72 -15.79
CA THR A 27 -5.91 1.92 -15.62
C THR A 27 -7.33 1.57 -15.16
N GLY A 28 -7.80 2.27 -14.12
CA GLY A 28 -9.12 2.07 -13.53
C GLY A 28 -9.19 0.92 -12.51
N LEU A 29 -8.13 0.14 -12.34
CA LEU A 29 -8.03 -0.86 -11.29
C LEU A 29 -7.52 -0.25 -9.98
N THR A 30 -7.95 -0.85 -8.87
CA THR A 30 -7.46 -0.51 -7.53
C THR A 30 -6.77 -1.71 -6.90
N PHE A 31 -5.83 -1.45 -5.99
CA PHE A 31 -5.15 -2.48 -5.23
C PHE A 31 -4.83 -2.01 -3.81
N ALA A 32 -4.55 -2.95 -2.91
CA ALA A 32 -4.07 -2.67 -1.58
C ALA A 32 -2.72 -3.38 -1.35
N VAL A 33 -1.92 -2.87 -0.42
CA VAL A 33 -0.56 -3.34 -0.19
C VAL A 33 -0.47 -4.03 1.17
N LYS A 34 0.02 -5.27 1.22
CA LYS A 34 0.33 -5.94 2.49
C LYS A 34 1.36 -5.11 3.27
N ASP A 35 1.23 -5.00 4.59
CA ASP A 35 2.12 -4.23 5.50
C ASP A 35 3.55 -4.80 5.65
N ILE A 36 4.15 -5.22 4.55
CA ILE A 36 5.53 -5.71 4.42
C ILE A 36 6.29 -4.97 3.30
N PHE A 37 5.57 -4.26 2.42
CA PHE A 37 6.17 -3.51 1.33
C PHE A 37 6.34 -2.05 1.75
N ASP A 38 7.56 -1.56 1.57
CA ASP A 38 7.87 -0.15 1.75
C ASP A 38 7.10 0.73 0.77
N MET A 39 6.61 1.86 1.27
CA MET A 39 6.06 2.95 0.49
C MET A 39 6.64 4.25 1.00
N GLU A 40 7.14 5.07 0.10
CA GLU A 40 7.81 6.32 0.44
C GLU A 40 6.92 7.22 1.31
N GLY A 41 7.45 7.64 2.46
CA GLY A 41 6.73 8.48 3.43
C GLY A 41 5.84 7.70 4.40
N TYR A 42 5.69 6.38 4.27
CA TYR A 42 4.92 5.54 5.20
C TYR A 42 5.85 4.62 6.00
N VAL A 43 5.49 4.33 7.26
CA VAL A 43 6.19 3.32 8.07
C VAL A 43 5.66 1.94 7.71
N THR A 44 6.54 1.01 7.36
CA THR A 44 6.20 -0.43 7.21
C THR A 44 6.13 -1.06 8.60
N GLY A 45 4.97 -1.57 8.99
CA GLY A 45 4.71 -2.05 10.35
C GLY A 45 5.06 -3.52 10.56
N PHE A 46 5.14 -4.34 9.51
CA PHE A 46 5.34 -5.79 9.59
C PHE A 46 4.35 -6.50 10.53
N GLY A 47 3.15 -5.96 10.71
CA GLY A 47 2.19 -6.47 11.70
C GLY A 47 2.65 -6.36 13.16
N ASN A 48 3.73 -5.62 13.46
CA ASN A 48 4.28 -5.43 14.79
C ASN A 48 4.09 -3.97 15.27
N PRO A 49 3.31 -3.73 16.34
CA PRO A 49 3.05 -2.38 16.85
C PRO A 49 4.31 -1.64 17.34
N GLU A 50 5.28 -2.35 17.90
CA GLU A 50 6.53 -1.77 18.41
C GLU A 50 7.45 -1.37 17.26
N TRP A 51 7.53 -2.18 16.20
CA TRP A 51 8.24 -1.84 14.97
C TRP A 51 7.66 -0.56 14.36
N LEU A 52 6.34 -0.52 14.19
CA LEU A 52 5.61 0.64 13.65
C LEU A 52 5.88 1.92 14.45
N ARG A 53 6.04 1.82 15.78
CA ARG A 53 6.29 2.97 16.67
C ARG A 53 7.74 3.48 16.63
N THR A 54 8.70 2.60 16.36
CA THR A 54 10.12 2.88 16.57
C THR A 54 10.90 3.11 15.27
N HIS A 55 10.38 2.68 14.13
CA HIS A 55 11.07 2.76 12.85
C HIS A 55 10.64 3.99 12.06
N PRO A 56 11.58 4.61 11.31
CA PRO A 56 11.26 5.75 10.48
C PRO A 56 10.41 5.33 9.26
N PRO A 57 9.70 6.29 8.63
CA PRO A 57 9.08 6.06 7.34
C PRO A 57 10.10 5.60 6.28
N ALA A 58 9.64 4.81 5.32
CA ALA A 58 10.49 4.37 4.23
C ALA A 58 10.87 5.56 3.32
N ASN A 59 12.12 5.56 2.87
CA ASN A 59 12.64 6.59 1.94
C ASN A 59 12.30 6.30 0.48
N GLN A 60 11.84 5.08 0.16
CA GLN A 60 11.56 4.64 -1.19
C GLN A 60 10.37 3.69 -1.20
N THR A 61 9.63 3.68 -2.31
CA THR A 61 8.56 2.71 -2.53
C THR A 61 9.14 1.43 -3.12
N ALA A 62 8.70 0.28 -2.61
CA ALA A 62 9.15 -1.03 -3.07
C ALA A 62 8.92 -1.21 -4.59
N PRO A 63 9.86 -1.84 -5.34
CA PRO A 63 9.75 -1.98 -6.79
C PRO A 63 8.46 -2.65 -7.27
N ALA A 64 7.93 -3.61 -6.52
CA ALA A 64 6.67 -4.29 -6.84
C ALA A 64 5.46 -3.32 -6.78
N VAL A 65 5.39 -2.48 -5.75
CA VAL A 65 4.33 -1.46 -5.62
C VAL A 65 4.48 -0.41 -6.72
N LEU A 66 5.71 0.04 -7.00
CA LEU A 66 5.99 0.96 -8.10
C LEU A 66 5.58 0.40 -9.47
N ALA A 67 5.79 -0.89 -9.72
CA ALA A 67 5.40 -1.51 -10.99
C ALA A 67 3.88 -1.45 -11.22
N ILE A 68 3.07 -1.70 -10.17
CA ILE A 68 1.61 -1.63 -10.24
C ILE A 68 1.15 -0.18 -10.45
N LEU A 69 1.73 0.78 -9.71
CA LEU A 69 1.45 2.20 -9.88
C LEU A 69 1.80 2.70 -11.29
N ARG A 70 2.95 2.28 -11.83
CA ARG A 70 3.39 2.58 -13.21
C ARG A 70 2.55 1.89 -14.26
N GLY A 71 1.81 0.84 -13.90
CA GLY A 71 0.78 0.22 -14.72
C GLY A 71 -0.53 1.00 -14.73
N GLY A 72 -0.66 2.07 -13.95
CA GLY A 72 -1.82 2.98 -13.95
C GLY A 72 -2.91 2.62 -12.94
N ALA A 73 -2.66 1.67 -12.03
CA ALA A 73 -3.59 1.35 -10.95
C ALA A 73 -3.47 2.33 -9.77
N THR A 74 -4.52 2.39 -8.95
CA THR A 74 -4.59 3.23 -7.76
C THR A 74 -4.49 2.38 -6.50
N CYS A 75 -3.51 2.68 -5.63
CA CYS A 75 -3.43 2.06 -4.31
C CYS A 75 -4.44 2.71 -3.37
N ILE A 76 -5.19 1.89 -2.63
CA ILE A 76 -6.26 2.34 -1.73
C ILE A 76 -5.97 2.11 -0.24
N GLY A 77 -4.75 1.67 0.10
CA GLY A 77 -4.32 1.51 1.49
C GLY A 77 -3.41 0.33 1.73
N LYS A 78 -3.13 0.09 3.02
CA LYS A 78 -2.35 -1.04 3.52
C LYS A 78 -3.23 -2.04 4.26
N THR A 79 -2.98 -3.33 4.03
CA THR A 79 -3.73 -4.40 4.69
C THR A 79 -3.02 -4.96 5.89
N ILE A 80 -3.81 -5.49 6.83
CA ILE A 80 -3.32 -6.24 7.98
C ILE A 80 -2.52 -7.49 7.53
N MET A 81 -1.58 -7.92 8.36
CA MET A 81 -0.85 -9.17 8.22
C MET A 81 -0.44 -9.72 9.59
N ASP A 82 -0.16 -11.03 9.64
CA ASP A 82 0.51 -11.63 10.80
C ASP A 82 1.91 -11.02 11.01
N GLU A 83 2.29 -10.91 12.28
CA GLU A 83 3.56 -10.36 12.72
C GLU A 83 4.76 -11.04 12.01
N MET A 84 5.59 -10.24 11.34
CA MET A 84 6.80 -10.66 10.64
C MET A 84 6.60 -11.77 9.59
N ALA A 85 5.34 -12.02 9.17
CA ALA A 85 4.95 -13.07 8.22
C ALA A 85 5.38 -14.50 8.63
N PHE A 86 5.42 -14.81 9.93
CA PHE A 86 5.74 -16.17 10.42
C PHE A 86 4.58 -17.18 10.32
N ARG A 87 3.45 -16.79 9.73
CA ARG A 87 2.28 -17.64 9.50
C ARG A 87 1.81 -17.57 8.05
#